data_AF-A0A5S9M6Y9-F1
#
_entry.id   AF-A0A5S9M6Y9-F1
#
_cell.length_a   1.000
_cell.length_b   1.000
_cell.length_c   1.000
_cell.angle_alpha   90.00
_cell.angle_beta   90.00
_cell.angle_gamma   90.00
#
_symmetry.space_group_name_H-M   'P 1'
#
loop_
_entity.id
_entity.type
_entity.pdbx_description
1 polymer ?
#
loop_
_entity_poly.entity_id
_entity_poly.type
_entity_poly.pdbx_seq_one_letter_code
_entity_poly.pdbx_strand_id
1 'polypeptide(L)'
;MEEVTDVVFRHVVSEAARPDVFFTEFTNSESYCHPDGIQSVKGRLTFTEDEQPIVAHIWGDKPENFRQMSIGMAEMGFQGLDINMGCPVPNVTQNGKGSGLILRPDVAAELIQAAKAGDYLSV
;
A
#
# COMPACT_ATOMS: atom_id res chain seq x y z
N MET A 1 1.30 4.44 -8.94
CA MET A 1 2.08 5.68 -9.14
C MET A 1 1.38 6.79 -8.37
N GLU A 2 2.08 7.43 -7.43
CA GLU A 2 1.51 8.51 -6.61
C GLU A 2 0.98 9.67 -7.47
N GLU A 3 -0.19 10.20 -7.13
CA GLU A 3 -0.94 11.27 -7.81
C GLU A 3 -1.31 10.98 -9.27
N VAL A 4 -1.26 9.70 -9.68
CA VAL A 4 -1.60 9.28 -11.04
C VAL A 4 -2.56 8.11 -11.05
N THR A 5 -2.28 7.03 -10.33
CA THR A 5 -3.11 5.80 -10.38
C THR A 5 -4.26 5.86 -9.38
N ASP A 6 -5.00 6.97 -9.37
CA ASP A 6 -6.25 7.09 -8.61
C ASP A 6 -7.36 6.25 -9.26
N VAL A 7 -8.53 6.20 -8.62
CA VAL A 7 -9.67 5.41 -9.12
C VAL A 7 -10.10 5.85 -10.53
N VAL A 8 -10.13 7.16 -10.79
CA VAL A 8 -10.58 7.70 -12.09
C VAL A 8 -9.62 7.28 -13.20
N PHE A 9 -8.31 7.40 -12.98
CA PHE A 9 -7.30 6.99 -13.95
C PHE A 9 -7.35 5.49 -14.21
N ARG A 10 -7.53 4.66 -13.18
CA ARG A 10 -7.62 3.21 -13.35
C ARG A 10 -8.83 2.81 -14.18
N HIS A 11 -9.98 3.49 -14.04
CA HIS A 11 -11.12 3.32 -14.95
C HIS A 11 -10.81 3.73 -16.40
N VAL A 12 -10.14 4.87 -16.60
CA VAL A 12 -9.72 5.30 -17.95
C VAL A 12 -8.81 4.25 -18.61
N VAL A 13 -7.88 3.65 -17.86
CA VAL A 13 -7.02 2.58 -18.35
C VAL A 13 -7.83 1.32 -18.66
N SER A 14 -8.79 0.96 -17.81
CA SER A 14 -9.66 -0.22 -18.00
C SER A 14 -10.45 -0.16 -19.32
N GLU A 15 -10.97 1.01 -19.67
CA GLU A 15 -11.70 1.24 -20.93
C GLU A 15 -10.81 1.12 -22.17
N ALA A 16 -9.53 1.50 -22.07
CA ALA A 16 -8.60 1.43 -23.19
C ALA A 16 -8.04 0.02 -23.39
N ALA A 17 -7.48 -0.56 -22.32
CA ALA A 17 -6.94 -1.90 -22.27
C ALA A 17 -6.71 -2.29 -20.81
N ARG A 18 -7.62 -3.11 -20.27
CA ARG A 18 -7.57 -3.53 -18.87
C ARG A 18 -6.34 -4.39 -18.54
N PRO A 19 -5.56 -4.04 -17.50
CA PRO A 19 -4.47 -4.88 -17.01
C PRO A 19 -4.99 -6.09 -16.22
N ASP A 20 -4.15 -7.10 -16.04
CA ASP A 20 -4.49 -8.27 -15.22
C ASP A 20 -4.63 -7.95 -13.72
N VAL A 21 -3.93 -6.92 -13.24
CA VAL A 21 -3.91 -6.50 -11.83
C VAL A 21 -3.82 -4.98 -11.74
N PHE A 22 -4.58 -4.38 -10.82
CA PHE A 22 -4.48 -2.96 -10.49
C PHE A 22 -3.70 -2.73 -9.18
N PHE A 23 -3.07 -1.57 -9.08
CA PHE A 23 -2.39 -1.11 -7.86
C PHE A 23 -2.86 0.30 -7.51
N THR A 24 -2.99 0.58 -6.22
CA THR A 24 -3.30 1.92 -5.74
C THR A 24 -2.10 2.86 -5.82
N GLU A 25 -2.33 4.11 -5.47
CA GLU A 25 -1.28 5.04 -5.05
C GLU A 25 -0.65 4.64 -3.70
N PHE A 26 0.41 5.33 -3.28
CA PHE A 26 1.17 4.98 -2.09
C PHE A 26 0.48 5.43 -0.81
N THR A 27 0.01 4.47 0.00
CA THR A 27 -0.62 4.78 1.28
C THR A 27 0.34 4.60 2.45
N ASN A 28 0.49 5.65 3.26
CA ASN A 28 1.31 5.62 4.47
C ASN A 28 0.59 4.87 5.60
N SER A 29 1.27 3.88 6.19
CA SER A 29 0.69 3.05 7.27
C SER A 29 0.52 3.80 8.60
N GLU A 30 1.36 4.79 8.91
CA GLU A 30 1.17 5.63 10.10
C GLU A 30 -0.07 6.49 10.01
N SER A 31 -0.30 7.16 8.87
CA SER A 31 -1.52 7.94 8.64
C SER A 31 -2.76 7.06 8.69
N TYR A 32 -2.72 5.87 8.07
CA TYR A 32 -3.83 4.91 8.14
C TYR A 32 -4.17 4.51 9.59
N CYS A 33 -3.16 4.18 10.40
CA CYS A 33 -3.35 3.73 11.78
C CYS A 33 -3.60 4.86 12.79
N HIS A 34 -3.38 6.12 12.41
CA HIS A 34 -3.60 7.26 13.29
C HIS A 34 -5.06 7.74 13.22
N PRO A 35 -5.75 7.97 14.36
CA PRO A 35 -7.15 8.41 14.40
C PRO A 35 -7.43 9.64 13.53
N ASP A 36 -6.55 10.63 13.60
CA ASP A 36 -6.66 11.87 12.80
C ASP A 36 -6.04 11.76 11.40
N GLY A 37 -5.27 10.69 11.15
CA GLY A 37 -4.50 10.52 9.90
C GLY A 37 -5.29 9.82 8.81
N ILE A 38 -6.23 8.95 9.17
CA ILE A 38 -6.89 8.04 8.22
C ILE A 38 -7.64 8.78 7.11
N GLN A 39 -8.19 9.96 7.40
CA GLN A 39 -8.91 10.76 6.41
C GLN A 39 -7.99 11.25 5.29
N SER A 40 -6.70 11.50 5.57
CA SER A 40 -5.75 11.99 4.57
C SER A 40 -5.36 10.93 3.52
N VAL A 41 -5.56 9.65 3.83
CA VAL A 41 -5.20 8.53 2.95
C VAL A 41 -6.39 7.81 2.35
N LYS A 42 -7.61 8.06 2.82
CA LYS A 42 -8.83 7.38 2.36
C LYS A 42 -9.03 7.41 0.84
N GLY A 43 -8.73 8.54 0.20
CA GLY A 43 -8.85 8.68 -1.26
C GLY A 43 -7.98 7.69 -2.04
N ARG A 44 -6.74 7.46 -1.58
CA ARG A 44 -5.77 6.55 -2.22
C ARG A 44 -6.22 5.08 -2.18
N LEU A 45 -7.02 4.73 -1.18
CA LEU A 45 -7.56 3.39 -0.96
C LEU A 45 -8.96 3.19 -1.58
N THR A 46 -9.47 4.20 -2.31
CA THR A 46 -10.78 4.10 -2.94
C THR A 46 -10.68 3.26 -4.22
N PHE A 47 -11.59 2.29 -4.35
CA PHE A 47 -11.75 1.47 -5.55
C PHE A 47 -13.21 1.01 -5.69
N THR A 48 -13.58 0.53 -6.88
CA THR A 48 -14.87 -0.08 -7.20
C THR A 48 -14.70 -1.56 -7.57
N GLU A 49 -15.77 -2.35 -7.45
CA GLU A 49 -15.71 -3.82 -7.58
C GLU A 49 -15.17 -4.32 -8.94
N ASP A 50 -15.33 -3.54 -10.02
CA ASP A 50 -14.84 -3.84 -11.36
C ASP A 50 -13.30 -3.74 -11.53
N GLU A 51 -12.59 -3.21 -10.52
CA GLU A 51 -11.13 -3.11 -10.50
C GLU A 51 -10.43 -4.38 -9.98
N GLN A 52 -11.17 -5.44 -9.65
CA GLN A 52 -10.59 -6.65 -9.07
C GLN A 52 -9.85 -7.53 -10.10
N PRO A 53 -8.64 -8.06 -9.81
CA PRO A 53 -7.93 -7.93 -8.54
C PRO A 53 -7.18 -6.60 -8.40
N ILE A 54 -7.33 -5.96 -7.23
CA ILE A 54 -6.59 -4.75 -6.86
C ILE A 54 -5.73 -4.97 -5.62
N VAL A 55 -4.50 -4.45 -5.67
CA VAL A 55 -3.48 -4.52 -4.63
C VAL A 55 -3.28 -3.15 -3.99
N ALA A 56 -3.30 -3.08 -2.66
CA ALA A 56 -2.99 -1.84 -1.94
C ALA A 56 -1.46 -1.65 -1.86
N HIS A 57 -0.99 -0.52 -2.38
CA HIS A 57 0.42 -0.14 -2.36
C HIS A 57 0.71 0.67 -1.08
N ILE A 58 1.47 0.10 -0.14
CA ILE A 58 1.67 0.66 1.21
C ILE A 58 3.14 1.00 1.51
N TRP A 59 3.39 1.87 2.48
CA TRP A 59 4.74 2.19 2.94
C TRP A 59 4.80 2.64 4.40
N GLY A 60 5.98 2.48 5.01
CA GLY A 60 6.28 2.85 6.41
C GLY A 60 7.44 2.01 6.95
N ASP A 61 7.63 2.02 8.27
CA ASP A 61 8.69 1.23 8.93
C ASP A 61 8.31 0.67 10.30
N LYS A 62 7.01 0.66 10.64
CA LYS A 62 6.48 0.13 11.91
C LYS A 62 5.73 -1.18 11.65
N PRO A 63 6.24 -2.35 12.09
CA PRO A 63 5.56 -3.64 11.90
C PRO A 63 4.13 -3.67 12.44
N GLU A 64 3.86 -3.02 13.59
CA GLU A 64 2.52 -2.98 14.17
C GLU A 64 1.50 -2.29 13.25
N ASN A 65 1.89 -1.18 12.63
CA ASN A 65 1.02 -0.50 11.68
C ASN A 65 0.78 -1.36 10.43
N PHE A 66 1.79 -2.11 9.98
CA PHE A 66 1.64 -3.02 8.84
C PHE A 66 0.69 -4.18 9.16
N ARG A 67 0.76 -4.74 10.37
CA ARG A 67 -0.21 -5.73 10.85
C ARG A 67 -1.63 -5.16 10.82
N GLN A 68 -1.86 -4.03 11.49
CA GLN A 68 -3.20 -3.43 11.56
C GLN A 68 -3.73 -3.06 10.17
N MET A 69 -2.90 -2.41 9.35
CA MET A 69 -3.28 -2.03 7.99
C MET A 69 -3.56 -3.25 7.13
N SER A 70 -2.79 -4.33 7.27
CA SER A 70 -3.01 -5.55 6.48
C SER A 70 -4.35 -6.21 6.76
N ILE A 71 -4.80 -6.22 8.02
CA ILE A 71 -6.12 -6.74 8.38
C ILE A 71 -7.21 -5.84 7.79
N GLY A 72 -7.07 -4.52 7.97
CA GLY A 72 -8.05 -3.56 7.44
C GLY A 72 -8.15 -3.55 5.91
N MET A 73 -7.04 -3.77 5.18
CA MET A 73 -7.06 -3.87 3.72
C MET A 73 -7.79 -5.14 3.25
N ALA A 74 -7.65 -6.26 3.98
CA ALA A 74 -8.33 -7.50 3.67
C ALA A 74 -9.84 -7.34 3.90
N GLU A 75 -10.22 -6.73 5.02
CA GLU A 75 -11.62 -6.37 5.33
C GLU A 75 -12.24 -5.42 4.30
N MET A 76 -11.44 -4.50 3.73
CA MET A 76 -11.86 -3.60 2.65
C MET A 76 -11.98 -4.30 1.29
N GLY A 77 -11.50 -5.53 1.14
CA GLY A 77 -11.61 -6.33 -0.08
C GLY A 77 -10.42 -6.21 -1.05
N PHE A 78 -9.27 -5.70 -0.61
CA PHE A 78 -8.04 -5.79 -1.41
C PHE A 78 -7.59 -7.24 -1.56
N GLN A 79 -7.07 -7.61 -2.73
CA GLN A 79 -6.62 -8.99 -3.01
C GLN A 79 -5.14 -9.22 -2.68
N GLY A 80 -4.43 -8.17 -2.28
CA GLY A 80 -3.04 -8.25 -1.87
C GLY A 80 -2.50 -6.92 -1.35
N LEU A 81 -1.26 -6.97 -0.87
CA LEU A 81 -0.48 -5.80 -0.48
C LEU A 81 0.83 -5.77 -1.25
N ASP A 82 1.25 -4.57 -1.66
CA ASP A 82 2.62 -4.31 -2.10
C ASP A 82 3.30 -3.37 -1.11
N ILE A 83 4.49 -3.76 -0.65
CA ILE A 83 5.29 -2.95 0.28
C ILE A 83 6.30 -2.13 -0.52
N ASN A 84 6.13 -0.81 -0.53
CA ASN A 84 7.09 0.06 -1.20
C ASN A 84 8.43 0.09 -0.45
N MET A 85 9.41 -0.59 -1.02
CA MET A 85 10.82 -0.55 -0.60
C MET A 85 11.73 0.12 -1.64
N GLY A 86 11.15 0.89 -2.58
CA GLY A 86 11.85 1.40 -3.76
C GLY A 86 11.91 2.93 -3.88
N CYS A 87 11.02 3.66 -3.20
CA CYS A 87 10.93 5.12 -3.35
C CYS A 87 12.25 5.81 -2.93
N PRO A 88 12.90 6.59 -3.83
CA PRO A 88 14.16 7.26 -3.54
C PRO A 88 13.98 8.68 -2.99
N VAL A 89 12.75 9.15 -2.77
CA VAL A 89 12.49 10.54 -2.36
C VAL A 89 13.18 10.81 -1.01
N PRO A 90 13.96 11.90 -0.88
CA PRO A 90 14.82 12.12 0.28
C PRO A 90 14.09 12.10 1.63
N ASN A 91 12.89 12.69 1.70
CA ASN A 91 12.09 12.74 2.92
C ASN A 91 11.54 11.37 3.38
N VAL A 92 11.52 10.36 2.50
CA VAL A 92 11.17 8.98 2.84
C VAL A 92 12.45 8.20 3.15
N THR A 93 13.44 8.29 2.25
CA THR A 93 14.67 7.48 2.29
C THR A 93 15.57 7.82 3.47
N GLN A 94 15.76 9.11 3.78
CA GLN A 94 16.60 9.54 4.92
C GLN A 94 16.01 9.14 6.28
N ASN A 95 14.70 8.87 6.32
CA ASN A 95 14.01 8.36 7.50
C ASN A 95 13.97 6.81 7.55
N GLY A 96 14.78 6.14 6.71
CA GLY A 96 14.88 4.68 6.70
C GLY A 96 13.64 3.95 6.17
N LYS A 97 12.80 4.62 5.38
CA LYS A 97 11.60 4.10 4.71
C LYS A 97 11.82 4.04 3.20
N GLY A 98 10.92 3.42 2.44
CA GLY A 98 11.08 3.30 0.98
C GLY A 98 12.40 2.60 0.65
N SER A 99 13.20 3.16 -0.26
CA SER A 99 14.53 2.62 -0.58
C SER A 99 15.52 2.60 0.61
N GLY A 100 15.26 3.37 1.67
CA GLY A 100 16.04 3.33 2.91
C GLY A 100 15.97 1.98 3.62
N LEU A 101 14.93 1.16 3.35
CA LEU A 101 14.80 -0.19 3.88
C LEU A 101 15.86 -1.17 3.34
N ILE A 102 16.50 -0.86 2.20
CA ILE A 102 17.62 -1.66 1.65
C ILE A 102 18.78 -1.74 2.67
N LEU A 103 18.97 -0.70 3.47
CA LEU A 103 19.98 -0.64 4.54
C LEU A 103 19.48 -1.20 5.88
N ARG A 104 18.20 -1.62 5.96
CA ARG A 104 17.53 -2.12 7.17
C ARG A 104 16.81 -3.45 6.87
N PRO A 105 17.52 -4.49 6.41
CA PRO A 105 16.89 -5.75 5.97
C PRO A 105 16.10 -6.45 7.08
N ASP A 106 16.53 -6.36 8.34
CA ASP A 106 15.80 -6.94 9.47
C ASP A 106 14.42 -6.29 9.64
N VAL A 107 14.36 -4.97 9.51
CA VAL A 107 13.09 -4.22 9.57
C VAL A 107 12.21 -4.59 8.37
N ALA A 108 12.77 -4.67 7.17
CA ALA A 108 12.02 -5.11 5.99
C ALA A 108 11.40 -6.50 6.19
N ALA A 109 12.15 -7.45 6.78
CA ALA A 109 11.64 -8.78 7.11
C ALA A 109 10.51 -8.73 8.15
N GLU A 110 10.64 -7.91 9.19
CA GLU A 110 9.57 -7.70 10.19
C GLU A 110 8.30 -7.12 9.57
N LEU A 111 8.42 -6.16 8.64
CA LEU A 111 7.28 -5.59 7.92
C LEU A 111 6.56 -6.64 7.07
N ILE A 112 7.30 -7.43 6.30
CA ILE A 112 6.75 -8.53 5.49
C ILE A 112 6.03 -9.53 6.39
N GLN A 113 6.65 -9.93 7.50
CA GLN A 113 6.05 -10.89 8.42
C GLN A 113 4.79 -10.35 9.09
N ALA A 114 4.75 -9.05 9.43
CA ALA A 114 3.58 -8.41 10.00
C ALA A 114 2.42 -8.31 9.00
N ALA A 115 2.71 -7.97 7.74
CA ALA A 115 1.71 -7.81 6.68
C ALA A 115 0.97 -9.11 6.31
N LYS A 116 1.56 -10.28 6.62
CA LYS A 116 0.89 -11.59 6.47
C LYS A 116 -0.34 -11.77 7.36
N ALA A 117 -0.56 -10.90 8.34
CA ALA A 117 -1.74 -10.95 9.20
C ALA A 117 -3.07 -10.72 8.44
N GLY A 118 -3.03 -10.10 7.26
CA GLY A 118 -4.20 -9.96 6.39
C GLY A 118 -4.59 -11.22 5.60
N ASP A 119 -3.86 -12.33 5.76
CA ASP A 119 -4.14 -13.65 5.14
C ASP A 119 -4.34 -13.63 3.61
N TYR A 120 -3.52 -12.83 2.92
CA TYR A 120 -3.49 -12.81 1.46
C TYR A 120 -2.77 -14.04 0.89
N LEU A 121 -3.19 -14.49 -0.29
CA LEU A 121 -2.47 -15.52 -1.06
C LEU A 121 -1.04 -15.07 -1.46
N SER A 122 -0.78 -13.76 -1.48
CA SER A 122 0.54 -13.17 -1.75
C SER A 122 0.77 -11.88 -0.94
N VAL A 123 1.94 -11.79 -0.29
CA VAL A 123 2.53 -10.59 0.33
C VAL A 123 3.94 -10.42 -0.21
#